data_AF-I0XBV3-F1
#
_entry.id   AF-I0XBV3-F1
#
_cell.length_a   1.000
_cell.length_b   1.000
_cell.length_c   1.000
_cell.angle_alpha   90.00
_cell.angle_beta   90.00
_cell.angle_gamma   90.00
#
_symmetry.space_group_name_H-M   'P 1'
#
loop_
_entity.id
_entity.type
_entity.pdbx_description
1 polymer ?
#
loop_
_entity_poly.entity_id
_entity_poly.type
_entity_poly.pdbx_seq_one_letter_code
_entity_poly.pdbx_strand_id
1 'polypeptide(L)'
;MPIKVKSDLPAVRTLEKENIFVMTEKRAANQDIRPLKIAIVNLMPTKEVTETQLLRLLGNSPLQVEISLVRMENHESKNTDDSYLEKFYIPSSELFKHKYDGMIITGAPVEQLEFEQVDYWKELCSIMDYAKTNVFSTLYVCWGSFAGLYHLYGIQKQPLAKKNVRHLHEPPLHRSRTPFARI
;
A
#
# COMPACT_ATOMS: atom_id res chain seq x y z
N MET A 1 10.51 13.56 11.44
CA MET A 1 10.36 13.70 9.99
C MET A 1 10.11 12.28 9.47
N PRO A 2 9.17 11.97 8.52
CA PRO A 2 8.76 12.92 7.49
C PRO A 2 7.49 12.56 6.64
N ILE A 3 6.48 11.85 7.17
CA ILE A 3 5.32 11.47 6.34
C ILE A 3 4.36 12.66 6.21
N LYS A 4 4.03 13.00 4.96
CA LYS A 4 2.98 13.94 4.59
C LYS A 4 1.71 13.17 4.24
N VAL A 5 0.71 13.29 5.12
CA VAL A 5 -0.67 12.79 4.99
C VAL A 5 -1.65 13.91 5.36
N LYS A 6 -2.94 13.73 5.06
CA LYS A 6 -3.98 14.66 5.57
C LYS A 6 -3.96 14.66 7.10
N SER A 7 -3.97 15.84 7.71
CA SER A 7 -3.71 16.05 9.15
C SER A 7 -4.72 15.38 10.07
N ASP A 8 -5.92 15.14 9.57
CA ASP A 8 -7.06 14.54 10.27
C ASP A 8 -7.22 13.04 10.04
N LEU A 9 -6.26 12.40 9.36
CA LEU A 9 -6.22 10.95 9.21
C LEU A 9 -6.06 10.28 10.59
N PRO A 10 -6.90 9.32 11.00
CA PRO A 10 -6.85 8.69 12.32
C PRO A 10 -5.49 8.10 12.69
N ALA A 11 -4.77 7.56 11.70
CA ALA A 11 -3.41 7.04 11.88
C ALA A 11 -2.46 8.08 12.51
N VAL A 12 -2.63 9.38 12.25
CA VAL A 12 -1.76 10.44 12.76
C VAL A 12 -1.68 10.43 14.29
N ARG A 13 -2.82 10.31 14.98
CA ARG A 13 -2.87 10.29 16.46
C ARG A 13 -2.14 9.09 17.04
N THR A 14 -2.23 7.94 16.36
CA THR A 14 -1.54 6.72 16.80
C THR A 14 -0.04 6.84 16.59
N LEU A 15 0.38 7.38 15.44
CA LEU A 15 1.80 7.58 15.10
C LEU A 15 2.46 8.61 16.05
N GLU A 16 1.76 9.69 16.38
CA GLU A 16 2.25 10.69 17.34
C GLU A 16 2.51 10.09 18.73
N LYS A 17 1.63 9.21 19.21
CA LYS A 17 1.82 8.50 20.50
C LYS A 17 3.04 7.56 20.48
N GLU A 18 3.44 7.10 19.31
CA GLU A 18 4.58 6.20 19.13
C GLU A 18 5.88 6.95 18.82
N ASN A 19 5.90 8.28 18.97
CA ASN A 19 7.00 9.16 18.59
C ASN A 19 7.38 9.08 17.10
N ILE A 20 6.44 8.67 16.25
CA ILE A 20 6.59 8.71 14.80
C ILE A 20 6.12 10.08 14.33
N PHE A 21 7.10 10.91 13.96
CA PHE A 21 6.88 12.30 13.61
C PHE A 21 6.08 12.46 12.30
N VAL A 22 4.79 12.73 12.41
CA VAL A 22 3.94 13.21 11.32
C VAL A 22 4.13 14.73 11.17
N MET A 23 4.31 15.23 9.95
CA MET A 23 4.55 16.66 9.72
C MET A 23 3.30 17.38 9.21
N THR A 24 3.05 18.56 9.78
CA THR A 24 2.27 19.63 9.13
C THR A 24 3.18 20.50 8.24
N GLU A 25 2.59 21.08 7.18
CA GLU A 25 3.30 21.62 6.00
C GLU A 25 4.43 22.63 6.28
N LYS A 26 4.42 23.34 7.43
CA LYS A 26 5.35 24.44 7.73
C LYS A 26 6.81 24.04 8.01
N ARG A 27 7.10 22.81 8.46
CA ARG A 27 8.48 22.37 8.76
C ARG A 27 9.20 21.69 7.58
N ALA A 28 8.49 21.36 6.50
CA ALA A 28 9.03 20.61 5.36
C ALA A 28 9.97 21.44 4.48
N ALA A 29 9.85 22.77 4.55
CA ALA A 29 10.53 23.73 3.67
C ALA A 29 12.06 23.84 3.83
N ASN A 30 12.66 23.19 4.84
CA ASN A 30 14.09 23.33 5.15
C ASN A 30 14.97 22.16 4.64
N GLN A 31 14.42 21.19 3.91
CA GLN A 31 15.21 20.12 3.30
C GLN A 31 15.35 20.31 1.79
N ASP A 32 16.57 20.18 1.27
CA ASP A 32 16.91 20.32 -0.16
C ASP A 32 16.67 19.00 -0.96
N ILE A 33 15.98 18.03 -0.34
CA ILE A 33 15.63 16.74 -0.93
C ILE A 33 14.15 16.74 -1.24
N ARG A 34 13.79 16.48 -2.51
CA ARG A 34 12.37 16.39 -2.92
C ARG A 34 11.65 15.27 -2.13
N PRO A 35 10.37 15.43 -1.79
CA PRO A 35 9.56 14.34 -1.26
C PRO A 35 9.44 13.17 -2.24
N LEU A 36 9.45 11.95 -1.71
CA LEU A 36 9.09 10.73 -2.41
C LEU A 36 7.57 10.59 -2.45
N LYS A 37 7.00 10.35 -3.63
CA LYS A 37 5.57 10.10 -3.79
C LYS A 37 5.30 8.61 -3.71
N ILE A 38 4.52 8.18 -2.73
CA ILE A 38 4.13 6.78 -2.55
C ILE A 38 2.61 6.64 -2.64
N ALA A 39 2.15 5.82 -3.58
CA ALA A 39 0.76 5.41 -3.67
C ALA A 39 0.52 4.13 -2.84
N ILE A 40 -0.56 4.10 -2.06
CA ILE A 40 -1.00 2.89 -1.35
C ILE A 40 -2.37 2.50 -1.88
N VAL A 41 -2.41 1.44 -2.67
CA VAL A 41 -3.62 0.78 -3.14
C VAL A 41 -4.09 -0.16 -2.04
N ASN A 42 -4.92 0.37 -1.14
CA ASN A 42 -5.40 -0.35 0.03
C ASN A 42 -6.64 -1.18 -0.33
N LEU A 43 -6.47 -2.48 -0.48
CA LEU A 43 -7.52 -3.47 -0.74
C LEU A 43 -8.02 -4.18 0.53
N MET A 44 -7.44 -3.87 1.69
CA MET A 44 -7.85 -4.49 2.95
C MET A 44 -9.24 -3.99 3.39
N PRO A 45 -10.03 -4.81 4.10
CA PRO A 45 -11.30 -4.38 4.66
C PRO A 45 -11.10 -3.47 5.88
N THR A 46 -10.03 -3.68 6.65
CA THR A 46 -9.68 -2.86 7.81
C THR A 46 -8.74 -1.72 7.37
N LYS A 47 -9.30 -0.70 6.70
CA LYS A 47 -8.55 0.40 6.06
C LYS A 47 -7.65 1.13 7.06
N GLU A 48 -8.23 1.71 8.11
CA GLU A 48 -7.53 2.51 9.13
C GLU A 48 -6.40 1.74 9.83
N VAL A 49 -6.63 0.46 10.14
CA VAL A 49 -5.62 -0.41 10.77
C VAL A 49 -4.45 -0.63 9.81
N THR A 50 -4.75 -0.92 8.55
CA THR A 50 -3.73 -1.16 7.51
C THR A 50 -2.92 0.09 7.23
N GLU A 51 -3.58 1.26 7.16
CA GLU A 51 -2.92 2.55 7.01
C GLU A 51 -1.96 2.81 8.16
N THR A 52 -2.41 2.65 9.40
CA THR A 52 -1.57 2.86 10.59
C THR A 52 -0.34 1.95 10.54
N GLN A 53 -0.50 0.68 10.19
CA GLN A 53 0.60 -0.28 10.08
C GLN A 53 1.61 0.11 8.99
N LEU A 54 1.15 0.51 7.80
CA LEU A 54 2.02 0.89 6.69
C LEU A 54 2.72 2.23 6.96
N LEU A 55 1.98 3.23 7.44
CA LEU A 55 2.52 4.54 7.77
C LEU A 55 3.54 4.46 8.91
N ARG A 56 3.33 3.57 9.88
CA ARG A 56 4.32 3.31 10.94
C ARG A 56 5.67 2.88 10.36
N LEU A 57 5.67 1.98 9.38
CA LEU A 57 6.89 1.51 8.74
C LEU A 57 7.53 2.57 7.83
N LEU A 58 6.72 3.26 7.03
CA LEU A 58 7.18 4.32 6.12
C LEU A 58 7.69 5.55 6.87
N GLY A 59 7.22 5.78 8.10
CA GLY A 59 7.62 6.91 8.96
C GLY A 59 8.97 6.75 9.63
N ASN A 60 9.54 5.55 9.63
CA ASN A 60 10.85 5.26 10.23
C ASN A 60 12.01 5.53 9.27
N SER A 61 11.95 6.64 8.54
CA SER A 61 12.98 7.08 7.58
C SER A 61 13.20 8.59 7.66
N PRO A 62 14.41 9.11 7.44
CA PRO A 62 14.65 10.55 7.37
C PRO A 62 14.11 11.21 6.07
N LEU A 63 13.72 10.43 5.06
CA LEU A 63 13.30 10.90 3.74
C LEU A 63 11.84 11.34 3.70
N GLN A 64 11.52 12.55 3.24
CA GLN A 64 10.13 12.99 3.03
C GLN A 64 9.33 12.06 2.14
N VAL A 65 8.17 11.63 2.63
CA VAL A 65 7.24 10.74 1.92
C VAL A 65 5.87 11.39 1.87
N GLU A 66 5.38 11.66 0.67
CA GLU A 66 4.02 12.07 0.39
C GLU A 66 3.17 10.84 0.04
N ILE A 67 2.11 10.60 0.83
CA ILE A 67 1.27 9.41 0.68
C ILE A 67 -0.02 9.76 -0.05
N SER A 68 -0.33 9.01 -1.10
CA SER A 68 -1.66 8.97 -1.71
C SER A 68 -2.32 7.64 -1.38
N LEU A 69 -3.41 7.67 -0.60
CA LEU A 69 -4.25 6.50 -0.37
C LEU A 69 -5.20 6.34 -1.56
N VAL A 70 -5.18 5.19 -2.23
CA VAL A 70 -5.94 4.94 -3.46
C VAL A 70 -7.03 3.92 -3.21
N ARG A 71 -8.27 4.25 -3.62
CA ARG A 71 -9.42 3.34 -3.58
C ARG A 71 -9.78 2.89 -4.99
N MET A 72 -10.31 1.68 -5.10
CA MET A 72 -10.95 1.20 -6.33
C MET A 72 -12.28 1.93 -6.49
N GLU A 73 -12.59 2.40 -7.69
CA GLU A 73 -13.82 3.13 -7.99
C GLU A 73 -15.03 2.19 -8.04
N ASN A 74 -14.85 0.97 -8.54
CA ASN A 74 -15.94 0.03 -8.75
C ASN A 74 -16.17 -0.91 -7.55
N HIS A 75 -15.61 -0.61 -6.37
CA HIS A 75 -15.68 -1.47 -5.20
C HIS A 75 -16.27 -0.77 -3.99
N GLU A 76 -17.37 -1.34 -3.47
CA GLU A 76 -17.96 -0.91 -2.21
C GLU A 76 -17.18 -1.47 -1.01
N SER A 77 -16.68 -0.57 -0.16
CA SER A 77 -15.96 -0.96 1.05
C SER A 77 -16.94 -1.36 2.15
N LYS A 78 -16.98 -2.65 2.51
CA LYS A 78 -17.95 -3.18 3.49
C LYS A 78 -17.78 -2.67 4.93
N ASN A 79 -16.57 -2.25 5.32
CA ASN A 79 -16.20 -1.98 6.71
C ASN A 79 -15.66 -0.56 6.94
N THR A 80 -15.90 0.37 6.01
CA THR A 80 -15.38 1.74 6.11
C THR A 80 -16.41 2.70 5.56
N ASP A 81 -16.70 3.76 6.30
CA ASP A 81 -17.69 4.77 5.90
C ASP A 81 -17.28 5.46 4.59
N ASP A 82 -18.24 5.69 3.69
CA ASP A 82 -17.97 6.36 2.42
C ASP A 82 -17.41 7.78 2.64
N SER A 83 -17.90 8.48 3.66
CA SER A 83 -17.40 9.80 4.06
C SER A 83 -15.91 9.78 4.43
N TYR A 84 -15.42 8.67 4.98
CA TYR A 84 -14.01 8.49 5.29
C TYR A 84 -13.19 8.32 4.00
N LEU A 85 -13.67 7.48 3.08
CA LEU A 85 -13.00 7.23 1.81
C LEU A 85 -12.96 8.49 0.94
N GLU A 86 -14.07 9.22 0.81
CA GLU A 86 -14.10 10.49 0.06
C GLU A 86 -13.13 11.52 0.63
N LYS A 87 -12.97 11.51 1.96
CA LYS A 87 -12.11 12.46 2.64
C LYS A 87 -10.63 12.11 2.53
N PHE A 88 -10.25 10.85 2.61
CA PHE A 88 -8.84 10.45 2.73
C PHE A 88 -8.26 9.75 1.50
N TYR A 89 -9.11 9.21 0.62
CA TYR A 89 -8.69 8.44 -0.55
C TYR A 89 -8.89 9.23 -1.84
N ILE A 90 -7.97 9.02 -2.78
CA ILE A 90 -8.17 9.39 -4.18
C ILE A 90 -8.74 8.20 -4.95
N PRO A 91 -9.60 8.43 -5.95
CA PRO A 91 -10.07 7.38 -6.83
C PRO A 91 -8.93 6.91 -7.77
N SER A 92 -9.02 5.69 -8.28
CA SER A 92 -7.99 5.12 -9.17
C SER A 92 -7.79 5.92 -10.46
N SER A 93 -8.82 6.61 -10.98
CA SER A 93 -8.67 7.51 -12.12
C SER A 93 -7.70 8.67 -11.86
N GLU A 94 -7.61 9.15 -10.62
CA GLU A 94 -6.70 10.22 -10.23
C GLU A 94 -5.26 9.72 -10.14
N LEU A 95 -5.06 8.47 -9.69
CA LEU A 95 -3.75 7.81 -9.65
C LEU A 95 -3.07 7.86 -11.04
N PHE A 96 -3.83 7.60 -12.11
CA PHE A 96 -3.28 7.55 -13.48
C PHE A 96 -2.74 8.88 -13.99
N LYS A 97 -3.11 10.01 -13.36
CA LYS A 97 -2.69 11.36 -13.78
C LYS A 97 -1.32 11.75 -13.26
N HIS A 98 -0.70 10.94 -12.40
CA HIS A 98 0.56 11.27 -11.73
C HIS A 98 1.65 10.25 -12.04
N LYS A 99 2.84 10.45 -11.46
CA LYS A 99 3.91 9.46 -11.39
C LYS A 99 4.35 9.32 -9.94
N TYR A 100 4.79 8.12 -9.57
CA TYR A 100 5.13 7.79 -8.19
C TYR A 100 6.52 7.17 -8.10
N ASP A 101 7.19 7.41 -6.98
CA ASP A 101 8.45 6.78 -6.64
C ASP A 101 8.23 5.37 -6.10
N GLY A 102 7.12 5.17 -5.40
CA GLY A 102 6.72 3.88 -4.83
C GLY A 102 5.23 3.62 -4.99
N MET A 103 4.86 2.34 -5.11
CA MET A 103 3.48 1.90 -4.98
C MET A 103 3.41 0.67 -4.08
N ILE A 104 2.43 0.62 -3.20
CA ILE A 104 2.13 -0.56 -2.37
C ILE A 104 0.74 -1.05 -2.74
N ILE A 105 0.64 -2.32 -3.17
CA ILE A 105 -0.64 -3.00 -3.40
C ILE A 105 -0.83 -4.01 -2.27
N THR A 106 -1.82 -3.77 -1.41
CA THR A 106 -2.02 -4.58 -0.20
C THR A 106 -2.65 -5.94 -0.48
N GLY A 107 -2.76 -6.76 0.56
CA GLY A 107 -3.61 -7.95 0.51
C GLY A 107 -5.09 -7.58 0.41
N ALA A 108 -5.90 -8.59 0.10
CA ALA A 108 -7.34 -8.53 0.02
C ALA A 108 -7.95 -9.87 0.48
N PRO A 109 -9.15 -9.88 1.07
CA PRO A 109 -9.80 -11.09 1.59
C PRO A 109 -10.54 -11.85 0.48
N VAL A 110 -9.91 -12.04 -0.69
CA VAL A 110 -10.52 -12.65 -1.89
C VAL A 110 -9.74 -13.88 -2.38
N GLU A 111 -8.94 -14.49 -1.51
CA GLU A 111 -8.06 -15.62 -1.83
C GLU A 111 -8.77 -16.83 -2.45
N GLN A 112 -10.05 -17.04 -2.10
CA GLN A 112 -10.85 -18.18 -2.56
C GLN A 112 -11.49 -17.96 -3.94
N LEU A 113 -11.59 -16.72 -4.41
CA LEU A 113 -12.16 -16.40 -5.72
C LEU A 113 -11.09 -16.54 -6.80
N GLU A 114 -11.47 -17.02 -7.98
CA GLU A 114 -10.61 -16.88 -9.16
C GLU A 114 -10.34 -15.40 -9.44
N PHE A 115 -9.16 -15.07 -9.97
CA PHE A 115 -8.73 -13.68 -10.10
C PHE A 115 -9.75 -12.84 -10.89
N GLU A 116 -10.24 -13.39 -12.01
CA GLU A 116 -11.22 -12.76 -12.90
C GLU A 116 -12.62 -12.62 -12.28
N GLN A 117 -12.90 -13.32 -11.18
CA GLN A 117 -14.15 -13.22 -10.43
C GLN A 117 -14.11 -12.12 -9.37
N VAL A 118 -12.94 -11.53 -9.12
CA VAL A 118 -12.84 -10.36 -8.24
C VAL A 118 -13.46 -9.16 -8.94
N ASP A 119 -14.37 -8.48 -8.25
CA ASP A 119 -15.16 -7.35 -8.75
C ASP A 119 -14.30 -6.20 -9.31
N TYR A 120 -13.20 -5.86 -8.65
CA TYR A 120 -12.24 -4.84 -9.11
C TYR A 120 -11.06 -5.41 -9.92
N TRP A 121 -11.11 -6.65 -10.42
CA TRP A 121 -9.97 -7.29 -11.08
C TRP A 121 -9.46 -6.50 -12.29
N LYS A 122 -10.35 -6.09 -13.19
CA LYS A 122 -9.99 -5.33 -14.41
C LYS A 122 -9.32 -4.00 -14.06
N GLU A 123 -9.83 -3.33 -13.03
CA GLU A 123 -9.30 -2.07 -12.53
C GLU A 123 -7.90 -2.28 -11.91
N LEU A 124 -7.73 -3.34 -11.13
CA LEU A 124 -6.44 -3.72 -10.56
C LEU A 124 -5.40 -4.07 -11.64
N CYS A 125 -5.78 -4.80 -12.69
CA CYS A 125 -4.92 -5.03 -13.87
C CYS A 125 -4.43 -3.72 -14.47
N SER A 126 -5.34 -2.74 -14.62
CA SER A 126 -5.03 -1.43 -15.19
C SER A 126 -4.03 -0.66 -14.33
N ILE A 127 -4.16 -0.74 -13.01
CA ILE A 127 -3.20 -0.19 -12.04
C ILE A 127 -1.84 -0.88 -12.15
N MET A 128 -1.81 -2.21 -12.25
CA MET A 128 -0.57 -2.97 -12.39
C MET A 128 0.14 -2.67 -13.72
N ASP A 129 -0.60 -2.47 -14.80
CA ASP A 129 -0.03 -2.06 -16.09
C ASP A 129 0.50 -0.63 -16.06
N TYR A 130 -0.25 0.30 -15.47
CA TYR A 130 0.22 1.67 -15.22
C TYR A 130 1.51 1.68 -14.38
N ALA A 131 1.60 0.82 -13.37
CA ALA A 131 2.75 0.77 -12.47
C ALA A 131 4.05 0.42 -13.21
N LYS A 132 4.01 -0.34 -14.32
CA LYS A 132 5.19 -0.71 -15.12
C LYS A 132 5.96 0.50 -15.68
N THR A 133 5.24 1.58 -16.00
CA THR A 133 5.82 2.74 -16.72
C THR A 133 5.81 4.03 -15.91
N ASN A 134 4.97 4.10 -14.86
CA ASN A 134 4.71 5.33 -14.12
C ASN A 134 5.10 5.26 -12.64
N VAL A 135 5.51 4.09 -12.17
CA VAL A 135 5.98 3.87 -10.80
C VAL A 135 7.39 3.32 -10.84
N PHE A 136 8.31 3.90 -10.07
CA PHE A 136 9.70 3.43 -10.05
C PHE A 136 9.85 2.06 -9.38
N SER A 137 9.15 1.82 -8.27
CA SER A 137 9.14 0.52 -7.58
C SER A 137 7.76 0.18 -7.00
N THR A 138 7.28 -1.03 -7.25
CA THR A 138 5.99 -1.51 -6.73
C THR A 138 6.18 -2.70 -5.79
N LEU A 139 5.69 -2.57 -4.56
CA LEU A 139 5.63 -3.63 -3.56
C LEU A 139 4.24 -4.25 -3.55
N TYR A 140 4.19 -5.56 -3.78
CA TYR A 140 2.96 -6.35 -3.71
C TYR A 140 2.93 -7.17 -2.42
N VAL A 141 1.86 -7.07 -1.63
CA VAL A 141 1.76 -7.71 -0.31
C VAL A 141 0.67 -8.78 -0.28
N CYS A 142 1.01 -9.98 0.20
CA CYS A 142 0.07 -11.10 0.41
C CYS A 142 -0.71 -11.44 -0.87
N TRP A 143 -2.05 -11.30 -0.89
CA TRP A 143 -2.84 -11.53 -2.10
C TRP A 143 -2.45 -10.61 -3.26
N GLY A 144 -2.02 -9.37 -2.98
CA GLY A 144 -1.49 -8.48 -4.00
C GLY A 144 -0.29 -9.11 -4.73
N SER A 145 0.53 -9.92 -4.04
CA SER A 145 1.64 -10.66 -4.66
C SER A 145 1.13 -11.72 -5.63
N PHE A 146 0.05 -12.44 -5.28
CA PHE A 146 -0.58 -13.39 -6.20
C PHE A 146 -1.18 -12.70 -7.42
N ALA A 147 -1.89 -11.58 -7.21
CA ALA A 147 -2.44 -10.78 -8.30
C ALA A 147 -1.35 -10.29 -9.26
N GLY A 148 -0.26 -9.75 -8.72
CA GLY A 148 0.90 -9.31 -9.51
C GLY A 148 1.57 -10.44 -10.28
N LEU A 149 1.83 -11.58 -9.62
CA LEU A 149 2.43 -12.74 -10.27
C LEU A 149 1.55 -13.30 -11.40
N TYR A 150 0.24 -13.33 -11.19
CA TYR A 150 -0.71 -13.81 -12.18
C TYR A 150 -0.82 -12.86 -13.38
N HIS A 151 -1.09 -11.58 -13.17
CA HIS A 151 -1.28 -10.62 -14.27
C HIS A 151 0.00 -10.34 -15.05
N LEU A 152 1.14 -10.21 -14.36
CA LEU A 152 2.39 -9.80 -14.98
C LEU A 152 3.17 -10.97 -15.61
N TYR A 153 2.99 -12.19 -15.09
CA TYR A 153 3.81 -13.35 -15.46
C TYR A 153 3.00 -14.63 -15.73
N GLY A 154 1.68 -14.60 -15.64
CA GLY A 154 0.81 -15.77 -15.88
C GLY A 154 0.90 -16.87 -14.82
N ILE A 155 1.48 -16.57 -13.64
CA ILE A 155 1.69 -17.57 -12.60
C ILE A 155 0.41 -17.74 -11.78
N GLN A 156 -0.18 -18.94 -11.84
CA GLN A 156 -1.41 -19.26 -11.12
C GLN A 156 -1.18 -19.50 -9.62
N LYS A 157 -2.19 -19.16 -8.81
CA LYS A 157 -2.21 -19.48 -7.38
C LYS A 157 -2.39 -21.00 -7.18
N GLN A 158 -1.70 -21.55 -6.19
CA GLN A 158 -1.83 -22.95 -5.81
C GLN A 158 -2.57 -23.02 -4.46
N PRO A 159 -3.79 -23.59 -4.41
CA PRO A 159 -4.53 -23.69 -3.16
C PRO A 159 -3.83 -24.64 -2.20
N LEU A 160 -3.73 -24.22 -0.94
CA LEU A 160 -3.23 -25.10 0.13
C LEU A 160 -4.39 -25.89 0.72
N ALA A 161 -4.14 -27.16 1.07
CA ALA A 161 -5.14 -28.03 1.68
C ALA A 161 -5.68 -27.50 3.03
N LYS A 162 -4.89 -26.70 3.74
CA LYS A 162 -5.30 -26.01 4.98
C LYS A 162 -4.77 -24.59 4.96
N LYS A 163 -5.53 -23.65 5.54
CA LYS A 163 -5.09 -22.26 5.70
C LYS A 163 -3.83 -22.24 6.55
N ASN A 164 -2.75 -21.69 5.98
CA ASN A 164 -1.49 -21.50 6.70
C ASN A 164 -1.61 -20.32 7.66
N VAL A 165 -2.14 -20.57 8.86
CA VAL A 165 -2.05 -19.65 9.98
C VAL A 165 -0.79 -20.03 10.75
N ARG A 166 0.30 -19.28 10.55
CA ARG A 166 1.52 -19.42 11.35
C ARG A 166 1.70 -18.18 12.21
N HIS A 167 1.75 -18.36 13.52
CA HIS A 167 2.19 -17.34 14.45
C HIS A 167 3.73 -17.36 14.47
N LEU A 168 4.34 -16.34 13.85
CA LEU A 168 5.77 -15.98 13.90
C LEU A 168 6.76 -17.16 13.90
N HIS A 169 7.32 -17.47 12.73
CA HIS A 169 8.57 -18.21 12.62
C HIS A 169 9.68 -17.25 12.21
N GLU A 170 10.87 -17.40 12.78
CA GLU A 170 12.08 -16.84 12.18
C GLU A 170 12.25 -17.48 10.79
N PRO A 171 12.12 -16.72 9.69
CA PRO A 171 12.45 -17.26 8.39
C PRO A 171 13.94 -17.61 8.39
N PRO A 172 14.36 -18.72 7.74
CA PRO A 172 15.78 -18.95 7.52
C PRO A 172 16.33 -17.74 6.78
N LEU A 173 17.24 -17.01 7.43
CA LEU A 173 17.93 -15.86 6.86
C LEU A 173 18.78 -16.34 5.68
N HIS A 174 18.19 -16.34 4.49
CA HIS A 174 18.96 -16.44 3.26
C HIS A 174 19.67 -15.10 3.09
N ARG A 175 20.89 -15.01 3.64
CA ARG A 175 21.80 -13.86 3.47
C ARG A 175 22.27 -13.78 2.02
N SER A 176 21.36 -13.40 1.13
CA SER A 176 21.73 -12.85 -0.16
C SER A 176 22.31 -11.45 0.07
N ARG A 177 23.29 -11.03 -0.74
CA ARG A 177 23.85 -9.67 -0.70
C ARG A 177 22.87 -8.62 -1.24
N THR A 178 21.56 -8.86 -1.15
CA THR A 178 20.54 -7.96 -1.69
C THR A 178 20.22 -6.85 -0.68
N PRO A 179 19.94 -5.61 -1.14
CA PRO A 179 19.58 -4.51 -0.25
C PRO A 179 18.37 -4.79 0.65
N PHE A 180 17.43 -5.63 0.20
CA PHE A 180 16.21 -5.99 0.95
C PHE A 180 16.47 -6.93 2.15
N ALA A 181 17.55 -7.71 2.13
CA ALA A 181 17.89 -8.65 3.20
C ALA A 181 18.67 -8.01 4.37
N ARG A 182 18.86 -6.68 4.35
CA ARG A 182 19.63 -5.91 5.34
C ARG A 182 18.75 -5.04 6.26
N ILE A 183 17.42 -5.13 6.14
CA ILE A 183 16.45 -4.37 6.94
C ILE A 183 16.03 -5.22 8.15
#